data_AF-A0A1V5Y3Q5-F1
#
_entry.id   AF-A0A1V5Y3Q5-F1
#
_cell.length_a   1.000
_cell.length_b   1.000
_cell.length_c   1.000
_cell.angle_alpha   90.00
_cell.angle_beta   90.00
_cell.angle_gamma   90.00
#
_symmetry.space_group_name_H-M   'P 1'
#
loop_
_entity.id
_entity.type
_entity.pdbx_description
1 polymer ?
#
loop_
_entity_poly.entity_id
_entity_poly.type
_entity_poly.pdbx_seq_one_letter_code
_entity_poly.pdbx_strand_id
1 'polypeptide(L)'
;MINILSGLNRFKACAIGLLFALVYELCTCVTRFFLGLQANNDLAFLAPFTLGYRIHHGYIGLMLLAASPFLRNSRWFNFLLIFGIGLFLSDIIHHFGVLWFFTGSPEFCLKYAQ
;
A
#
# COMPACT_ATOMS: atom_id res chain seq x y z
N MET A 1 16.03 -8.54 14.60
CA MET A 1 15.06 -8.54 13.47
C MET A 1 15.64 -9.01 12.14
N ILE A 2 16.88 -8.66 11.77
CA ILE A 2 17.48 -8.90 10.42
C ILE A 2 17.67 -10.39 10.02
N ASN A 3 17.78 -11.30 11.00
CA ASN A 3 17.90 -12.75 10.75
C ASN A 3 16.54 -13.48 10.62
N ILE A 4 15.43 -12.84 10.97
CA ILE A 4 14.12 -13.50 10.97
C ILE A 4 13.61 -13.65 9.53
N LEU A 5 13.76 -12.60 8.71
CA LEU A 5 13.25 -12.57 7.33
C LEU A 5 13.88 -13.65 6.43
N SER A 6 15.17 -13.95 6.60
CA SER A 6 15.84 -14.98 5.82
C SER A 6 15.36 -16.40 6.12
N GLY A 7 14.81 -16.63 7.32
CA GLY A 7 14.29 -17.93 7.77
C GLY A 7 12.81 -18.15 7.48
N LEU A 8 12.10 -17.15 6.94
CA LEU A 8 10.70 -17.29 6.58
C LEU A 8 10.55 -18.11 5.30
N ASN A 9 9.68 -19.12 5.35
CA ASN A 9 9.17 -19.72 4.12
C ASN A 9 8.13 -18.77 3.46
N ARG A 10 7.85 -19.01 2.18
CA ARG A 10 6.97 -18.15 1.38
C ARG A 10 5.57 -18.02 1.98
N PHE A 11 5.03 -19.10 2.53
CA PHE A 11 3.70 -19.08 3.16
C PHE A 11 3.65 -18.13 4.36
N LYS A 12 4.62 -18.21 5.28
CA LYS A 12 4.71 -17.30 6.42
C LYS A 12 4.94 -15.86 5.97
N ALA A 13 5.77 -15.63 4.96
CA ALA A 13 5.97 -14.30 4.40
C ALA A 13 4.68 -13.72 3.82
N CYS A 14 3.89 -14.50 3.06
CA CYS A 14 2.58 -14.07 2.57
C CYS A 14 1.60 -13.78 3.73
N ALA A 15 1.53 -14.64 4.73
CA ALA A 15 0.64 -14.43 5.89
C ALA A 15 1.01 -13.16 6.66
N ILE A 16 2.31 -12.89 6.85
CA ILE A 16 2.78 -11.63 7.44
C ILE A 16 2.43 -10.43 6.55
N GLY A 17 2.55 -10.57 5.22
CA GLY A 17 2.12 -9.54 4.27
C GLY A 17 0.62 -9.22 4.36
N LEU A 18 -0.23 -10.24 4.52
CA LEU A 18 -1.67 -10.06 4.73
C LEU A 18 -1.98 -9.37 6.06
N LEU A 19 -1.30 -9.77 7.14
CA LEU A 19 -1.42 -9.09 8.44
C LEU A 19 -0.96 -7.63 8.34
N PHE A 20 0.13 -7.38 7.62
CA PHE A 20 0.61 -6.03 7.35
C PHE A 20 -0.41 -5.21 6.54
N ALA A 21 -1.07 -5.80 5.54
CA ALA A 21 -2.17 -5.16 4.81
C ALA A 21 -3.28 -4.71 5.76
N LEU A 22 -3.72 -5.58 6.67
CA LEU A 22 -4.77 -5.28 7.63
C LEU A 22 -4.38 -4.14 8.57
N VAL A 23 -3.17 -4.16 9.12
CA VAL A 23 -2.67 -3.12 10.03
C VAL A 23 -2.53 -1.78 9.28
N TYR A 24 -1.96 -1.80 8.08
CA TYR A 24 -1.81 -0.60 7.26
C TYR A 24 -3.18 -0.03 6.89
N GLU A 25 -4.13 -0.88 6.52
CA GLU A 25 -5.50 -0.47 6.21
C GLU A 25 -6.21 0.17 7.39
N LEU A 26 -6.04 -0.41 8.59
CA LEU A 26 -6.61 0.17 9.80
C LEU A 26 -6.03 1.58 10.05
N CYS A 27 -4.71 1.75 9.88
CA CYS A 27 -4.08 3.07 9.94
C CYS A 27 -4.68 4.03 8.90
N THR A 28 -4.82 3.59 7.64
CA THR A 28 -5.42 4.39 6.57
C THR A 28 -6.86 4.80 6.91
N CYS A 29 -7.68 3.87 7.39
CA CYS A 29 -9.04 4.14 7.87
C CYS A 29 -9.07 5.19 8.97
N VAL A 30 -8.20 5.08 9.99
CA VAL A 30 -8.10 6.06 11.07
C VAL A 30 -7.75 7.43 10.51
N THR A 31 -6.73 7.52 9.66
CA THR A 31 -6.34 8.82 9.07
C THR A 31 -7.45 9.42 8.20
N ARG A 32 -8.19 8.59 7.46
CA ARG A 32 -9.27 9.03 6.59
C ARG A 32 -10.51 9.47 7.36
N PHE A 33 -11.03 8.63 8.24
CA PHE A 33 -12.35 8.85 8.85
C PHE A 33 -12.28 9.52 10.21
N PHE A 34 -11.19 9.34 10.97
CA PHE A 34 -11.03 9.99 12.27
C PHE A 34 -10.34 11.35 12.16
N LEU A 35 -9.28 11.45 11.35
CA LEU A 35 -8.56 12.72 11.12
C LEU A 35 -9.09 13.50 9.91
N GLY A 36 -9.98 12.91 9.10
CA GLY A 36 -10.60 13.57 7.96
C GLY A 36 -9.68 13.80 6.75
N LEU A 37 -8.50 13.16 6.71
CA LEU A 37 -7.51 13.42 5.67
C LEU A 37 -8.00 12.98 4.30
N GLN A 38 -7.85 13.86 3.32
CA GLN A 38 -8.22 13.65 1.92
C GLN A 38 -7.05 13.99 1.01
N ALA A 39 -6.56 12.99 0.28
CA ALA A 39 -5.42 13.17 -0.61
C ALA A 39 -5.66 14.22 -1.72
N ASN A 40 -6.91 14.48 -2.11
CA ASN A 40 -7.22 15.52 -3.10
C ASN A 40 -6.98 16.94 -2.59
N ASN A 41 -7.11 17.18 -1.28
CA ASN A 41 -6.98 18.52 -0.71
C ASN A 41 -5.66 18.65 0.06
N ASP A 42 -5.37 17.68 0.92
CA ASP A 42 -4.25 17.75 1.87
C ASP A 42 -2.90 17.42 1.22
N LEU A 43 -2.91 16.74 0.07
CA LEU A 43 -1.69 16.32 -0.64
C LEU A 43 -1.57 16.96 -2.03
N ALA A 44 -2.45 17.90 -2.40
CA ALA A 44 -2.40 18.58 -3.69
C ALA A 44 -1.09 19.33 -3.94
N PHE A 45 -0.42 19.77 -2.86
CA PHE A 45 0.90 20.41 -2.95
C PHE A 45 2.00 19.50 -3.52
N LEU A 46 1.78 18.18 -3.57
CA LEU A 46 2.70 17.23 -4.19
C LEU A 46 2.60 17.20 -5.72
N ALA A 47 1.50 17.72 -6.30
CA ALA A 47 1.25 17.65 -7.74
C ALA A 47 2.41 18.17 -8.61
N PRO A 48 3.09 19.29 -8.31
CA PRO A 48 4.23 19.74 -9.11
C PRO A 48 5.42 18.77 -9.10
N PHE A 49 5.60 18.03 -7.99
CA PHE A 49 6.71 17.10 -7.81
C PHE A 49 6.43 15.73 -8.45
N THR A 50 5.16 15.41 -8.69
CA THR A 50 4.71 14.14 -9.26
C THR A 50 4.16 14.29 -10.68
N LEU A 51 4.42 15.44 -11.33
CA LEU A 51 3.89 15.77 -12.66
C LEU A 51 2.35 15.67 -12.73
N GLY A 52 1.68 15.96 -11.62
CA GLY A 52 0.24 15.90 -11.45
C GLY A 52 -0.31 14.50 -11.14
N TYR A 53 0.50 13.45 -11.10
CA TYR A 53 0.05 12.10 -10.77
C TYR A 53 -0.05 11.89 -9.25
N ARG A 54 -1.10 11.20 -8.80
CA ARG A 54 -1.26 10.84 -7.40
C ARG A 54 -0.39 9.63 -7.07
N ILE A 55 0.25 9.69 -5.91
CA ILE A 55 0.99 8.55 -5.37
C ILE A 55 0.01 7.72 -4.55
N HIS A 56 -0.35 6.56 -5.09
CA HIS A 56 -1.02 5.50 -4.34
C HIS A 56 0.03 4.56 -3.77
N HIS A 57 -0.09 4.18 -2.50
CA HIS A 57 0.82 3.18 -1.92
C HIS A 57 0.68 1.82 -2.60
N GLY A 58 -0.44 1.58 -3.28
CA GLY A 58 -0.63 0.39 -4.13
C GLY A 58 0.34 0.31 -5.30
N TYR A 59 0.75 1.44 -5.90
CA TYR A 59 1.76 1.43 -6.97
C TYR A 59 3.13 0.97 -6.45
N ILE A 60 3.49 1.44 -5.26
CA ILE A 60 4.72 1.03 -4.58
C ILE A 60 4.64 -0.47 -4.25
N GLY A 61 3.50 -0.92 -3.70
CA GLY A 61 3.27 -2.32 -3.40
C GLY A 61 3.42 -3.23 -4.63
N LEU A 62 2.79 -2.84 -5.75
CA LEU A 62 2.87 -3.57 -7.02
C LEU A 62 4.31 -3.61 -7.56
N MET A 63 5.04 -2.50 -7.50
CA MET A 63 6.44 -2.45 -7.93
C MET A 63 7.31 -3.39 -7.08
N LEU A 64 7.12 -3.42 -5.76
CA LEU A 64 7.86 -4.32 -4.86
C LEU A 64 7.55 -5.80 -5.13
N LEU A 65 6.27 -6.13 -5.36
CA LEU A 65 5.84 -7.47 -5.77
C LEU A 65 6.47 -7.90 -7.09
N ALA A 66 6.45 -7.02 -8.09
CA ALA A 66 7.04 -7.29 -9.39
C ALA A 66 8.57 -7.47 -9.30
N ALA A 67 9.24 -6.73 -8.41
CA ALA A 67 10.67 -6.82 -8.20
C ALA A 67 11.10 -8.06 -7.39
N SER A 68 10.24 -8.58 -6.51
CA SER A 68 10.58 -9.67 -5.59
C SER A 68 11.16 -10.92 -6.28
N PRO A 69 10.60 -11.48 -7.38
CA PRO A 69 11.11 -12.71 -7.99
C PRO A 69 12.53 -12.58 -8.58
N PHE A 70 13.02 -11.37 -8.82
CA PHE A 70 14.37 -11.13 -9.33
C PHE A 70 15.44 -11.20 -8.24
N LEU A 71 15.05 -11.24 -6.96
CA LEU A 71 15.98 -11.30 -5.84
C LEU A 71 16.27 -12.74 -5.44
N ARG A 72 17.55 -13.14 -5.57
CA ARG A 72 18.04 -14.46 -5.13
C ARG A 72 18.20 -14.56 -3.62
N ASN A 73 18.38 -13.43 -2.94
CA ASN A 73 18.57 -13.39 -1.51
C ASN A 73 17.21 -13.50 -0.78
N SER A 74 17.01 -14.57 0.00
CA SER A 74 15.74 -14.85 0.68
C SER A 74 15.28 -13.73 1.60
N ARG A 75 16.20 -13.00 2.25
CA ARG A 75 15.87 -11.85 3.11
C ARG A 75 15.18 -10.77 2.30
N TRP A 76 15.79 -10.35 1.20
CA TRP A 76 15.27 -9.25 0.39
C TRP A 76 14.03 -9.68 -0.41
N PHE A 77 14.01 -10.92 -0.90
CA PHE A 77 12.79 -11.51 -1.48
C PHE A 77 11.62 -11.41 -0.50
N ASN A 78 11.79 -11.92 0.73
CA ASN A 78 10.71 -11.93 1.73
C ASN A 78 10.33 -10.51 2.18
N PHE A 79 11.30 -9.60 2.27
CA PHE A 79 11.03 -8.19 2.56
C PHE A 79 10.13 -7.56 1.48
N LEU A 80 10.53 -7.64 0.20
CA LEU A 80 9.73 -7.12 -0.91
C LEU A 80 8.36 -7.78 -0.98
N LEU A 81 8.28 -9.09 -0.72
CA LEU A 81 7.02 -9.83 -0.74
C LEU A 81 6.07 -9.34 0.36
N ILE A 82 6.54 -9.22 1.61
CA ILE A 82 5.71 -8.78 2.75
C ILE A 82 5.18 -7.36 2.53
N PHE A 83 6.08 -6.41 2.25
CA PHE A 83 5.69 -5.01 2.05
C PHE A 83 4.89 -4.82 0.76
N GLY A 84 5.24 -5.56 -0.30
CA GLY A 84 4.53 -5.54 -1.57
C GLY A 84 3.08 -5.98 -1.42
N ILE A 85 2.84 -7.14 -0.79
CA ILE A 85 1.48 -7.63 -0.50
C ILE A 85 0.72 -6.62 0.35
N GLY A 86 1.32 -6.14 1.45
CA GLY A 86 0.63 -5.28 2.39
C GLY A 86 0.19 -3.95 1.80
N LEU A 87 1.10 -3.25 1.12
CA LEU A 87 0.80 -1.95 0.51
C LEU A 87 -0.20 -2.10 -0.65
N PHE A 88 -0.01 -3.09 -1.52
CA PHE A 88 -0.89 -3.30 -2.68
C PHE A 88 -2.30 -3.66 -2.26
N LEU A 89 -2.45 -4.65 -1.36
CA LEU A 89 -3.78 -5.08 -0.94
C LEU A 89 -4.47 -4.04 -0.06
N SER A 90 -3.77 -3.36 0.85
CA SER A 90 -4.39 -2.29 1.61
C SER A 90 -4.90 -1.19 0.68
N ASP A 91 -4.13 -0.73 -0.31
CA ASP A 91 -4.60 0.31 -1.22
C ASP A 91 -5.86 -0.09 -2.00
N ILE A 92 -5.87 -1.32 -2.53
CA ILE A 92 -7.05 -1.84 -3.24
C ILE A 92 -8.25 -1.96 -2.31
N ILE A 93 -8.06 -2.52 -1.11
CA ILE A 93 -9.13 -2.68 -0.13
C ILE A 93 -9.64 -1.31 0.33
N HIS A 94 -8.75 -0.34 0.54
CA HIS A 94 -9.11 1.00 0.96
C HIS A 94 -10.01 1.67 -0.07
N HIS A 95 -9.57 1.71 -1.33
CA HIS A 95 -10.28 2.40 -2.38
C HIS A 95 -11.53 1.64 -2.83
N PHE A 96 -11.39 0.37 -3.18
CA PHE A 96 -12.47 -0.40 -3.80
C PHE A 96 -13.32 -1.19 -2.81
N GLY A 97 -12.93 -1.28 -1.53
CA GLY A 97 -13.72 -1.90 -0.48
C GLY A 97 -14.28 -0.84 0.47
N VAL A 98 -13.40 -0.23 1.27
CA VAL A 98 -13.76 0.64 2.40
C VAL A 98 -14.35 1.96 1.92
N LEU A 99 -13.60 2.76 1.17
CA LEU A 99 -14.06 4.07 0.67
C LEU A 99 -15.29 3.90 -0.19
N TRP A 100 -15.30 2.94 -1.12
CA TRP A 100 -16.45 2.71 -1.96
C TRP A 100 -17.71 2.38 -1.14
N PHE A 101 -17.60 1.53 -0.13
CA PHE A 101 -18.72 1.17 0.74
C PHE A 101 -19.21 2.35 1.60
N PHE A 102 -18.31 3.12 2.21
CA PHE A 102 -18.68 4.20 3.15
C PHE A 102 -19.00 5.55 2.49
N THR A 103 -18.43 5.83 1.32
CA THR A 103 -18.56 7.14 0.64
C THR A 103 -19.31 7.07 -0.69
N GLY A 104 -19.55 5.86 -1.21
CA GLY A 104 -20.15 5.64 -2.52
C GLY A 104 -19.19 5.86 -3.70
N SER A 105 -17.93 6.22 -3.45
CA SER A 105 -16.90 6.44 -4.47
C SER A 105 -15.59 5.76 -4.05
N PRO A 106 -14.83 5.14 -4.97
CA PRO A 106 -13.54 4.59 -4.62
C PRO A 106 -12.47 5.67 -4.41
N GLU A 107 -12.68 6.90 -4.85
CA GLU A 107 -11.70 8.01 -4.80
C GLU A 107 -10.30 7.65 -5.34
N PHE A 108 -10.22 6.66 -6.24
CA PHE A 108 -9.01 6.22 -6.90
C PHE A 108 -8.73 7.08 -8.14
N CYS A 109 -8.20 8.27 -7.92
CA CYS A 109 -7.88 9.21 -8.99
C CYS A 109 -6.40 9.11 -9.35
N LEU A 110 -6.08 8.91 -10.63
CA LEU A 110 -4.69 8.85 -11.10
C LEU A 110 -3.97 10.20 -11.02
N LYS A 111 -4.71 11.30 -11.03
CA LYS A 111 -4.19 12.68 -10.99
C LYS A 111 -4.82 13.45 -9.84
N TYR A 112 -4.07 14.42 -9.33
CA TYR A 112 -4.62 15.39 -8.39
C TYR A 112 -5.69 16.22 -9.11
N ALA A 113 -6.72 16.64 -8.38
CA ALA A 113 -7.67 17.61 -8.90
C ALA A 113 -6.90 18.88 -9.27
N GLN A 114 -7.12 19.37 -10.51
CA GLN A 114 -6.51 20.60 -11.02
C GLN A 114 -7.34 21.81 -10.61
#